data_AF-A0A935WZG5-F1
#
_entry.id   AF-A0A935WZG5-F1
#
_cell.length_a   1.000
_cell.length_b   1.000
_cell.length_c   1.000
_cell.angle_alpha   90.00
_cell.angle_beta   90.00
_cell.angle_gamma   90.00
#
_symmetry.space_group_name_H-M   'P 1'
#
loop_
_entity.id
_entity.type
_entity.pdbx_description
1 polymer ?
#
loop_
_entity_poly.entity_id
_entity_poly.type
_entity_poly.pdbx_seq_one_letter_code
_entity_poly.pdbx_strand_id
1 'polypeptide(L)'
;MIVDLQVSVDGQEGAPADPAQLMKAAKGAGLDGIVLTKDGTLSFDAAPYIEAGQHEGLAVFTGAKISTNHGLLLCILPEAAGVPSDDFAAREDGIYEVSSVIDAVDRLGGVTVALRPYDRVVERPMGDHIFSFQGLAACDVQNASVPRQDNDLALEAASSMEIPCIGASSSRGAALLGQSATLIRHRVESHAQLCEAIRNGDCWPVTFSDEVPASDARAGGDRGGRGGRRHEGAGRRDHGPRGPRSEGDRGPRRAEGSAGGGRRGGGRRGGGRRGGDGRGAPRGDGYGNRGGDPRNRRVEEDAGNRVQVKSERVVDDNIGNRLAPGESSPYRPTSAPIDDDHGAE
;
A
#
# COMPACT_ATOMS: atom_id res chain seq x y z
N MET A 1 -12.03 8.23 13.88
CA MET A 1 -12.52 6.90 13.49
C MET A 1 -11.32 6.06 13.07
N ILE A 2 -11.15 4.84 13.56
CA ILE A 2 -10.01 3.98 13.19
C ILE A 2 -10.48 2.93 12.17
N VAL A 3 -9.90 2.97 10.97
CA VAL A 3 -10.30 2.15 9.83
C VAL A 3 -9.12 1.35 9.32
N ASP A 4 -9.28 0.05 9.15
CA ASP A 4 -8.31 -0.75 8.41
C ASP A 4 -8.58 -0.62 6.91
N LEU A 5 -7.68 0.06 6.18
CA LEU A 5 -7.93 0.44 4.79
C LEU A 5 -7.70 -0.69 3.79
N GLN A 6 -7.20 -1.86 4.20
CA GLN A 6 -7.09 -2.99 3.29
C GLN A 6 -7.19 -4.32 4.03
N VAL A 7 -8.38 -4.92 3.96
CA VAL A 7 -8.67 -6.28 4.43
C VAL A 7 -9.09 -7.10 3.22
N SER A 8 -8.49 -8.27 3.02
CA SER A 8 -8.85 -9.16 1.91
C SER A 8 -10.06 -10.02 2.28
N VAL A 9 -11.05 -10.08 1.38
CA VAL A 9 -12.16 -11.05 1.50
C VAL A 9 -11.73 -12.47 1.18
N ASP A 10 -10.61 -12.63 0.47
CA ASP A 10 -10.00 -13.93 0.23
C ASP A 10 -9.24 -14.34 1.50
N GLY A 11 -9.81 -15.29 2.24
CA GLY A 11 -9.23 -15.86 3.45
C GLY A 11 -7.98 -16.69 3.18
N GLN A 12 -7.43 -17.28 4.23
CA GLN A 12 -6.28 -18.17 4.09
C GLN A 12 -6.69 -19.38 3.23
N GLU A 13 -5.83 -19.74 2.26
CA GLU A 13 -6.07 -20.82 1.28
C GLU A 13 -7.11 -20.50 0.18
N GLY A 14 -7.59 -19.25 0.10
CA GLY A 14 -8.46 -18.80 -0.99
C GLY A 14 -9.96 -19.02 -0.77
N ALA A 15 -10.37 -19.58 0.38
CA ALA A 15 -11.76 -19.57 0.81
C ALA A 15 -12.18 -18.17 1.27
N PRO A 16 -13.39 -17.68 0.96
CA PRO A 16 -13.86 -16.40 1.48
C PRO A 16 -13.82 -16.35 3.01
N ALA A 17 -13.46 -15.21 3.57
CA ALA A 17 -13.53 -14.98 5.01
C ALA A 17 -14.98 -15.09 5.50
N ASP A 18 -15.20 -15.72 6.65
CA ASP A 18 -16.53 -15.74 7.27
C ASP A 18 -16.92 -14.32 7.71
N PRO A 19 -18.03 -13.75 7.22
CA PRO A 19 -18.40 -12.36 7.53
C PRO A 19 -18.54 -12.08 9.02
N ALA A 20 -19.24 -12.95 9.76
CA ALA A 20 -19.51 -12.74 11.18
C ALA A 20 -18.22 -12.81 12.02
N GLN A 21 -17.36 -13.79 11.75
CA GLN A 21 -16.05 -13.91 12.40
C GLN A 21 -15.15 -12.72 12.09
N LEU A 22 -15.15 -12.24 10.84
CA LEU A 22 -14.33 -11.10 10.42
C LEU A 22 -14.75 -9.82 11.14
N MET A 23 -16.05 -9.52 11.20
CA MET A 23 -16.56 -8.33 11.89
C MET A 23 -16.32 -8.40 13.39
N LYS A 24 -16.57 -9.57 14.01
CA LYS A 24 -16.28 -9.77 15.43
C LYS A 24 -14.80 -9.58 15.75
N ALA A 25 -13.91 -10.08 14.90
CA ALA A 25 -12.48 -9.89 15.05
C ALA A 25 -12.07 -8.41 14.89
N ALA A 26 -12.59 -7.73 13.86
CA ALA A 26 -12.33 -6.30 13.65
C ALA A 26 -12.81 -5.46 14.84
N LYS A 27 -14.01 -5.75 15.37
CA LYS A 27 -14.57 -5.07 16.53
C LYS A 27 -13.73 -5.31 17.79
N GLY A 28 -13.35 -6.56 18.01
CA GLY A 28 -12.48 -6.96 19.12
C GLY A 28 -11.09 -6.30 19.07
N ALA A 29 -10.61 -6.00 17.87
CA ALA A 29 -9.35 -5.28 17.64
C ALA A 29 -9.48 -3.75 17.82
N GLY A 30 -10.67 -3.24 18.16
CA GLY A 30 -10.89 -1.81 18.39
C GLY A 30 -11.05 -0.97 17.12
N LEU A 31 -11.33 -1.61 15.98
CA LEU A 31 -11.62 -0.89 14.73
C LEU A 31 -13.04 -0.32 14.75
N ASP A 32 -13.22 0.83 14.11
CA ASP A 32 -14.52 1.44 13.84
C ASP A 32 -15.03 1.08 12.44
N GLY A 33 -14.13 0.68 11.54
CA GLY A 33 -14.49 0.20 10.22
C GLY A 33 -13.36 -0.51 9.48
N ILE A 34 -13.72 -1.09 8.33
CA ILE A 34 -12.78 -1.79 7.45
C ILE A 34 -13.11 -1.50 5.98
N VAL A 35 -12.08 -1.51 5.14
CA VAL A 35 -12.21 -1.53 3.68
C VAL A 35 -11.93 -2.95 3.19
N LEU A 36 -12.97 -3.62 2.73
CA LEU A 36 -12.89 -4.95 2.15
C LEU A 36 -12.45 -4.87 0.70
N THR A 37 -11.52 -5.75 0.33
CA THR A 37 -10.91 -5.78 -0.99
C THR A 37 -10.84 -7.18 -1.52
N LYS A 38 -10.99 -7.30 -2.84
CA LYS A 38 -10.75 -8.52 -3.59
C LYS A 38 -9.69 -8.28 -4.66
N ASP A 39 -8.88 -9.28 -4.93
CA ASP A 39 -7.76 -9.14 -5.86
C ASP A 39 -8.27 -9.02 -7.30
N GLY A 40 -7.84 -7.95 -7.98
CA GLY A 40 -8.07 -7.75 -9.41
C GLY A 40 -9.50 -7.36 -9.84
N THR A 41 -10.45 -7.20 -8.91
CA THR A 41 -11.83 -6.80 -9.23
C THR A 41 -12.27 -5.55 -8.47
N LEU A 42 -12.95 -4.63 -9.18
CA LEU A 42 -13.57 -3.44 -8.61
C LEU A 42 -14.93 -3.69 -7.95
N SER A 43 -15.46 -4.90 -8.08
CA SER A 43 -16.72 -5.28 -7.45
C SER A 43 -16.73 -6.74 -7.01
N PHE A 44 -17.38 -6.98 -5.88
CA PHE A 44 -17.70 -8.30 -5.36
C PHE A 44 -18.96 -8.17 -4.49
N ASP A 45 -19.62 -9.30 -4.24
CA ASP A 45 -20.77 -9.31 -3.34
C ASP A 45 -20.31 -9.08 -1.89
N ALA A 46 -20.46 -7.84 -1.43
CA ALA A 46 -20.13 -7.41 -0.07
C ALA A 46 -21.34 -7.43 0.88
N ALA A 47 -22.54 -7.75 0.39
CA ALA A 47 -23.78 -7.65 1.19
C ALA A 47 -23.71 -8.45 2.51
N PRO A 48 -23.21 -9.70 2.53
CA PRO A 48 -23.09 -10.46 3.79
C PRO A 48 -22.17 -9.79 4.81
N TYR A 49 -21.12 -9.11 4.34
CA TYR A 49 -20.17 -8.42 5.20
C TYR A 49 -20.72 -7.10 5.73
N ILE A 50 -21.46 -6.37 4.90
CA ILE A 50 -22.14 -5.13 5.31
C ILE A 50 -23.19 -5.43 6.37
N GLU A 51 -24.00 -6.48 6.18
CA GLU A 51 -24.99 -6.93 7.17
C GLU A 51 -24.34 -7.32 8.49
N ALA A 52 -23.28 -8.13 8.45
CA ALA A 52 -22.51 -8.48 9.64
C ALA A 52 -21.91 -7.25 10.34
N GLY A 53 -21.39 -6.29 9.56
CA GLY A 53 -20.81 -5.05 10.08
C GLY A 53 -21.84 -4.19 10.80
N GLN A 54 -23.05 -4.06 10.25
CA GLN A 54 -24.16 -3.37 10.90
C GLN A 54 -24.50 -4.00 12.26
N HIS A 55 -24.51 -5.33 12.33
CA HIS A 55 -24.80 -6.05 13.57
C HIS A 55 -23.74 -5.82 14.68
N GLU A 56 -22.48 -5.57 14.30
CA GLU A 56 -21.36 -5.29 15.21
C GLU A 56 -21.11 -3.78 15.42
N GLY A 57 -21.87 -2.91 14.76
CA GLY A 57 -21.66 -1.47 14.78
C GLY A 57 -20.32 -1.05 14.16
N LEU A 58 -19.92 -1.71 13.08
CA LEU A 58 -18.73 -1.46 12.27
C LEU A 58 -19.12 -0.88 10.91
N ALA A 59 -18.40 0.15 10.46
CA ALA A 59 -18.53 0.61 9.09
C ALA A 59 -17.80 -0.35 8.13
N VAL A 60 -18.47 -0.77 7.07
CA VAL A 60 -17.90 -1.63 6.04
C VAL A 60 -17.89 -0.88 4.72
N PHE A 61 -16.70 -0.64 4.21
CA PHE A 61 -16.44 -0.09 2.89
C PHE A 61 -15.88 -1.19 1.98
N THR A 62 -15.90 -0.93 0.69
CA THR A 62 -15.36 -1.79 -0.36
C THR A 62 -14.35 -1.03 -1.20
N GLY A 63 -13.39 -1.77 -1.73
CA GLY A 63 -12.42 -1.30 -2.69
C GLY A 63 -11.82 -2.46 -3.45
N ALA A 64 -10.79 -2.18 -4.22
CA ALA A 64 -10.07 -3.20 -4.98
C ALA A 64 -8.59 -3.14 -4.73
N LYS A 65 -7.97 -4.32 -4.66
CA LYS A 65 -6.53 -4.45 -4.71
C LYS A 65 -6.13 -4.78 -6.15
N ILE A 66 -5.69 -3.78 -6.89
CA ILE A 66 -5.33 -3.90 -8.31
C ILE A 66 -3.82 -4.11 -8.43
N SER A 67 -3.43 -5.21 -9.06
CA SER A 67 -2.05 -5.45 -9.48
C SER A 67 -1.79 -4.77 -10.82
N THR A 68 -0.71 -4.01 -10.91
CA THR A 68 -0.34 -3.25 -12.10
C THR A 68 1.03 -3.70 -12.62
N ASN A 69 1.50 -3.07 -13.69
CA ASN A 69 2.88 -3.19 -14.16
C ASN A 69 3.92 -2.61 -13.16
N HIS A 70 3.48 -1.79 -12.19
CA HIS A 70 4.30 -1.21 -11.12
C HIS A 70 3.55 -1.17 -9.79
N GLY A 71 3.54 -2.30 -9.08
CA GLY A 71 3.07 -2.40 -7.71
C GLY A 71 1.61 -2.79 -7.58
N LEU A 72 1.09 -2.51 -6.39
CA LEU A 72 -0.31 -2.72 -6.01
C LEU A 72 -0.94 -1.37 -5.72
N LEU A 73 -2.16 -1.18 -6.21
CA LEU A 73 -2.99 -0.04 -5.87
C LEU A 73 -4.21 -0.51 -5.07
N LEU A 74 -4.50 0.18 -3.96
CA LEU A 74 -5.84 0.19 -3.41
C LEU A 74 -6.65 1.22 -4.20
N CYS A 75 -7.77 0.79 -4.76
CA CYS A 75 -8.71 1.66 -5.44
C CYS A 75 -10.00 1.70 -4.63
N ILE A 76 -10.43 2.89 -4.22
CA ILE A 76 -11.73 3.11 -3.58
C ILE A 76 -12.52 4.07 -4.46
N LEU A 77 -13.77 3.69 -4.77
CA LEU A 77 -14.67 4.49 -5.60
C LEU A 77 -15.87 4.96 -4.77
N PRO A 78 -16.39 6.18 -5.00
CA PRO A 78 -17.66 6.59 -4.43
C PRO A 78 -18.80 5.73 -4.98
N GLU A 79 -19.87 5.56 -4.21
CA GLU A 79 -21.02 4.73 -4.59
C GLU A 79 -21.66 5.18 -5.91
N ALA A 80 -21.67 6.50 -6.17
CA ALA A 80 -22.22 7.11 -7.37
C ALA A 80 -21.44 6.78 -8.66
N ALA A 81 -20.19 6.33 -8.57
CA ALA A 81 -19.42 5.91 -9.72
C ALA A 81 -19.96 4.60 -10.34
N GLY A 82 -20.68 3.80 -9.53
CA GLY A 82 -21.07 2.46 -9.92
C GLY A 82 -19.87 1.53 -10.08
N VAL A 83 -20.12 0.34 -10.64
CA VAL A 83 -19.07 -0.62 -10.98
C VAL A 83 -18.64 -0.34 -12.42
N PRO A 84 -17.39 0.11 -12.66
CA PRO A 84 -16.93 0.33 -14.02
C PRO A 84 -16.68 -1.01 -14.72
N SER A 85 -16.68 -0.98 -16.05
CA SER A 85 -16.42 -2.15 -16.88
C SER A 85 -14.97 -2.65 -16.76
N ASP A 86 -14.70 -3.88 -17.21
CA ASP A 86 -13.36 -4.50 -17.14
C ASP A 86 -12.28 -3.75 -17.95
N ASP A 87 -12.67 -2.83 -18.83
CA ASP A 87 -11.81 -1.97 -19.66
C ASP A 87 -11.66 -0.54 -19.10
N PHE A 88 -11.98 -0.32 -17.81
CA PHE A 88 -11.91 1.01 -17.19
C PHE A 88 -10.52 1.68 -17.26
N ALA A 89 -9.47 0.87 -17.41
CA ALA A 89 -8.09 1.30 -17.54
C ALA A 89 -7.32 0.44 -18.57
N ALA A 90 -6.28 1.02 -19.16
CA ALA A 90 -5.43 0.37 -20.13
C ALA A 90 -4.71 -0.85 -19.53
N ARG A 91 -4.62 -1.90 -20.34
CA ARG A 91 -4.00 -3.18 -19.99
C ARG A 91 -3.18 -3.71 -21.16
N GLU A 92 -2.04 -4.32 -20.84
CA GLU A 92 -1.23 -5.10 -21.78
C GLU A 92 -1.03 -6.50 -21.19
N ASP A 93 -1.32 -7.54 -21.97
CA ASP A 93 -1.25 -8.95 -21.54
C ASP A 93 -1.97 -9.25 -20.20
N GLY A 94 -3.12 -8.58 -19.98
CA GLY A 94 -3.93 -8.74 -18.76
C GLY A 94 -3.39 -7.99 -17.54
N ILE A 95 -2.30 -7.25 -17.68
CA ILE A 95 -1.69 -6.43 -16.61
C ILE A 95 -2.12 -4.98 -16.81
N TYR A 96 -2.64 -4.35 -15.76
CA TYR A 96 -3.00 -2.94 -15.80
C TYR A 96 -1.76 -2.03 -15.86
N GLU A 97 -1.84 -0.98 -16.67
CA GLU A 97 -0.89 0.13 -16.59
C GLU A 97 -1.25 1.03 -15.40
N VAL A 98 -0.28 1.26 -14.52
CA VAL A 98 -0.46 1.96 -13.25
C VAL A 98 -1.05 3.36 -13.41
N SER A 99 -0.53 4.16 -14.35
CA SER A 99 -0.97 5.54 -14.57
C SER A 99 -2.41 5.59 -15.07
N SER A 100 -2.77 4.68 -15.98
CA SER A 100 -4.12 4.55 -16.50
C SER A 100 -5.12 4.14 -15.43
N VAL A 101 -4.73 3.33 -14.44
CA VAL A 101 -5.59 3.01 -13.29
C VAL A 101 -5.78 4.25 -12.41
N ILE A 102 -4.69 4.97 -12.10
CA ILE A 102 -4.76 6.21 -11.32
C ILE A 102 -5.69 7.23 -11.99
N ASP A 103 -5.48 7.50 -13.27
CA ASP A 103 -6.29 8.45 -14.03
C ASP A 103 -7.76 8.02 -14.14
N ALA A 104 -8.03 6.71 -14.29
CA ALA A 104 -9.38 6.21 -14.38
C ALA A 104 -10.14 6.33 -13.06
N VAL A 105 -9.49 5.96 -11.95
CA VAL A 105 -10.07 6.08 -10.61
C VAL A 105 -10.31 7.54 -10.24
N ASP A 106 -9.38 8.44 -10.56
CA ASP A 106 -9.54 9.88 -10.34
C ASP A 106 -10.73 10.46 -11.13
N ARG A 107 -10.87 10.10 -12.42
CA ARG A 107 -12.04 10.50 -13.23
C ARG A 107 -13.38 10.01 -12.67
N LEU A 108 -13.37 8.89 -11.95
CA LEU A 108 -14.56 8.35 -11.27
C LEU A 108 -14.77 8.97 -9.87
N GLY A 109 -13.97 9.96 -9.49
CA GLY A 109 -14.03 10.64 -8.19
C GLY A 109 -13.46 9.83 -7.02
N GLY A 110 -12.82 8.70 -7.32
CA GLY A 110 -12.22 7.80 -6.34
C GLY A 110 -10.81 8.23 -5.91
N VAL A 111 -10.15 7.35 -5.16
CA VAL A 111 -8.77 7.52 -4.74
C VAL A 111 -7.96 6.26 -5.02
N THR A 112 -6.70 6.47 -5.39
CA THR A 112 -5.69 5.42 -5.46
C THR A 112 -4.66 5.60 -4.35
N VAL A 113 -4.34 4.50 -3.67
CA VAL A 113 -3.28 4.46 -2.66
C VAL A 113 -2.21 3.47 -3.11
N ALA A 114 -0.94 3.90 -3.08
CA ALA A 114 0.19 2.99 -3.29
C ALA A 114 0.27 2.01 -2.11
N LEU A 115 -0.12 0.76 -2.33
CA LEU A 115 -0.10 -0.28 -1.30
C LEU A 115 1.25 -0.97 -1.24
N ARG A 116 1.84 -1.00 -0.04
CA ARG A 116 3.08 -1.72 0.26
C ARG A 116 4.17 -1.47 -0.82
N PRO A 117 4.46 -0.20 -1.17
CA PRO A 117 5.18 0.12 -2.41
C PRO A 117 6.59 -0.46 -2.47
N TYR A 118 7.25 -0.67 -1.32
CA TYR A 118 8.60 -1.23 -1.22
C TYR A 118 8.62 -2.72 -0.82
N ASP A 119 7.47 -3.39 -0.74
CA ASP A 119 7.41 -4.81 -0.41
C ASP A 119 7.99 -5.65 -1.57
N ARG A 120 9.17 -6.24 -1.32
CA ARG A 120 9.90 -7.04 -2.31
C ARG A 120 9.25 -8.38 -2.65
N VAL A 121 8.22 -8.81 -1.91
CA VAL A 121 7.47 -10.04 -2.25
C VAL A 121 6.37 -9.79 -3.28
N VAL A 122 6.02 -8.53 -3.55
CA VAL A 122 5.14 -8.17 -4.65
C VAL A 122 5.85 -8.47 -5.97
N GLU A 123 5.18 -9.16 -6.89
CA GLU A 123 5.75 -9.63 -8.16
C GLU A 123 6.42 -8.53 -8.98
N ARG A 124 5.77 -7.36 -9.06
CA ARG A 124 6.25 -6.14 -9.69
C ARG A 124 6.22 -5.05 -8.63
N PRO A 125 7.22 -4.94 -7.74
CA PRO A 125 7.17 -3.95 -6.67
C PRO A 125 7.20 -2.53 -7.26
N MET A 126 6.54 -1.57 -6.59
CA MET A 126 6.51 -0.19 -7.06
C MET A 126 7.89 0.46 -6.91
N GLY A 127 8.49 0.36 -5.72
CA GLY A 127 9.77 0.95 -5.39
C GLY A 127 9.86 2.43 -5.78
N ASP A 128 11.03 2.85 -6.26
CA ASP A 128 11.30 4.23 -6.68
C ASP A 128 10.45 4.69 -7.88
N HIS A 129 9.75 3.78 -8.59
CA HIS A 129 8.80 4.21 -9.62
C HIS A 129 7.66 5.03 -9.04
N ILE A 130 7.39 4.94 -7.73
CA ILE A 130 6.37 5.76 -7.05
C ILE A 130 6.56 7.27 -7.35
N PHE A 131 7.80 7.75 -7.44
CA PHE A 131 8.12 9.15 -7.73
C PHE A 131 7.79 9.58 -9.16
N SER A 132 7.53 8.63 -10.06
CA SER A 132 7.15 8.90 -11.45
C SER A 132 5.64 9.01 -11.66
N PHE A 133 4.83 8.58 -10.69
CA PHE A 133 3.38 8.59 -10.79
C PHE A 133 2.77 9.86 -10.22
N GLN A 134 1.86 10.45 -10.98
CA GLN A 134 1.06 11.61 -10.57
C GLN A 134 -0.33 11.12 -10.14
N GLY A 135 -0.99 11.85 -9.24
CA GLY A 135 -2.39 11.57 -8.86
C GLY A 135 -2.59 10.49 -7.80
N LEU A 136 -1.53 9.93 -7.21
CA LEU A 136 -1.65 9.09 -6.02
C LEU A 136 -2.21 9.91 -4.86
N ALA A 137 -3.30 9.44 -4.26
CA ALA A 137 -3.99 10.15 -3.18
C ALA A 137 -3.36 9.90 -1.80
N ALA A 138 -2.68 8.78 -1.63
CA ALA A 138 -1.95 8.44 -0.41
C ALA A 138 -0.92 7.33 -0.64
N CYS A 139 -0.11 7.07 0.38
CA CYS A 139 0.83 5.96 0.43
C CYS A 139 0.62 5.13 1.72
N ASP A 140 0.60 3.81 1.57
CA ASP A 140 0.63 2.88 2.70
C ASP A 140 2.04 2.80 3.27
N VAL A 141 2.25 3.52 4.37
CA VAL A 141 3.55 3.67 5.03
C VAL A 141 3.70 2.81 6.27
N GLN A 142 2.60 2.20 6.71
CA GLN A 142 2.55 1.39 7.92
C GLN A 142 1.69 0.17 7.67
N ASN A 143 2.26 -0.86 7.03
CA ASN A 143 1.56 -2.10 6.77
C ASN A 143 2.00 -3.22 7.71
N ALA A 144 1.06 -3.91 8.35
CA ALA A 144 1.37 -4.98 9.31
C ALA A 144 1.97 -6.23 8.66
N SER A 145 1.69 -6.45 7.36
CA SER A 145 2.23 -7.59 6.59
C SER A 145 3.63 -7.33 6.02
N VAL A 146 4.18 -6.13 6.23
CA VAL A 146 5.42 -5.66 5.58
C VAL A 146 6.54 -5.46 6.61
N PRO A 147 7.80 -5.83 6.30
CA PRO A 147 8.93 -5.53 7.16
C PRO A 147 9.08 -4.04 7.45
N ARG A 148 9.46 -3.70 8.68
CA ARG A 148 9.63 -2.30 9.13
C ARG A 148 10.52 -1.46 8.19
N GLN A 149 11.58 -2.05 7.63
CA GLN A 149 12.48 -1.34 6.71
C GLN A 149 11.78 -0.91 5.42
N ASP A 150 10.86 -1.71 4.89
CA ASP A 150 10.13 -1.38 3.67
C ASP A 150 9.02 -0.35 3.97
N ASN A 151 8.44 -0.38 5.18
CA ASN A 151 7.56 0.68 5.69
C ASN A 151 8.32 2.01 5.88
N ASP A 152 9.54 1.99 6.42
CA ASP A 152 10.37 3.19 6.58
C ASP A 152 10.66 3.85 5.21
N LEU A 153 10.95 3.05 4.17
CA LEU A 153 11.12 3.56 2.79
C LEU A 153 9.83 4.15 2.21
N ALA A 154 8.68 3.52 2.48
CA ALA A 154 7.38 4.05 2.07
C ALA A 154 7.09 5.41 2.72
N LEU A 155 7.40 5.55 4.01
CA LEU A 155 7.27 6.81 4.74
C LEU A 155 8.16 7.92 4.17
N GLU A 156 9.42 7.61 3.86
CA GLU A 156 10.36 8.56 3.23
C GLU A 156 9.85 9.02 1.86
N ALA A 157 9.33 8.09 1.05
CA ALA A 157 8.76 8.40 -0.26
C ALA A 157 7.51 9.28 -0.16
N ALA A 158 6.55 8.90 0.70
CA ALA A 158 5.33 9.66 0.92
C ALA A 158 5.63 11.09 1.41
N SER A 159 6.58 11.22 2.34
CA SER A 159 7.04 12.51 2.85
C SER A 159 7.68 13.37 1.74
N SER A 160 8.48 12.75 0.87
CA SER A 160 9.14 13.44 -0.24
C SER A 160 8.17 13.89 -1.34
N MET A 161 7.07 13.15 -1.50
CA MET A 161 5.99 13.47 -2.46
C MET A 161 4.90 14.37 -1.86
N GLU A 162 4.98 14.67 -0.56
CA GLU A 162 3.97 15.44 0.19
C GLU A 162 2.55 14.84 0.08
N ILE A 163 2.45 13.51 0.01
CA ILE A 163 1.16 12.80 -0.04
C ILE A 163 0.78 12.22 1.33
N PRO A 164 -0.52 12.11 1.62
CA PRO A 164 -1.03 11.50 2.85
C PRO A 164 -0.45 10.11 3.13
N CYS A 165 -0.18 9.87 4.41
CA CYS A 165 0.30 8.60 4.93
C CYS A 165 -0.88 7.80 5.51
N ILE A 166 -0.98 6.52 5.18
CA ILE A 166 -1.98 5.62 5.74
C ILE A 166 -1.36 4.33 6.25
N GLY A 167 -2.13 3.56 7.02
CA GLY A 167 -1.76 2.22 7.48
C GLY A 167 -2.88 1.20 7.25
N ALA A 168 -2.49 -0.04 6.99
CA ALA A 168 -3.40 -1.16 6.77
C ALA A 168 -2.83 -2.46 7.35
N SER A 169 -3.69 -3.42 7.68
CA SER A 169 -3.20 -4.74 8.11
C SER A 169 -2.75 -5.61 6.94
N SER A 170 -3.37 -5.43 5.76
CA SER A 170 -3.33 -6.38 4.65
C SER A 170 -3.68 -7.81 5.08
N SER A 171 -4.59 -7.92 6.05
CA SER A 171 -5.10 -9.17 6.58
C SER A 171 -5.79 -10.01 5.51
N ARG A 172 -5.63 -11.34 5.63
CA ARG A 172 -6.42 -12.35 4.94
C ARG A 172 -7.28 -13.07 5.97
N GLY A 173 -8.55 -12.70 6.05
CA GLY A 173 -9.40 -13.06 7.19
C GLY A 173 -9.01 -12.31 8.47
N ALA A 174 -9.12 -12.96 9.62
CA ALA A 174 -8.91 -12.31 10.93
C ALA A 174 -7.44 -12.09 11.32
N ALA A 175 -6.49 -12.75 10.65
CA ALA A 175 -5.07 -12.65 10.98
C ALA A 175 -4.53 -11.25 10.65
N LEU A 176 -3.77 -10.65 11.58
CA LEU A 176 -3.19 -9.29 11.51
C LEU A 176 -4.16 -8.12 11.68
N LEU A 177 -5.48 -8.36 11.79
CA LEU A 177 -6.44 -7.29 12.04
C LEU A 177 -6.06 -6.48 13.28
N GLY A 178 -6.12 -5.15 13.14
CA GLY A 178 -5.80 -4.20 14.20
C GLY A 178 -4.34 -4.20 14.65
N GLN A 179 -3.40 -4.77 13.89
CA GLN A 179 -1.97 -4.49 14.12
C GLN A 179 -1.56 -3.13 13.54
N SER A 180 -2.15 -2.78 12.40
CA SER A 180 -2.04 -1.47 11.78
C SER A 180 -3.39 -1.05 11.21
N ALA A 181 -3.67 0.24 11.24
CA ALA A 181 -4.87 0.85 10.69
C ALA A 181 -4.61 2.32 10.35
N THR A 182 -5.66 3.01 9.96
CA THR A 182 -5.65 4.45 9.69
C THR A 182 -6.63 5.17 10.60
N LEU A 183 -6.17 6.18 11.32
CA LEU A 183 -7.02 7.12 12.02
C LEU A 183 -7.54 8.17 11.04
N ILE A 184 -8.85 8.17 10.80
CA ILE A 184 -9.56 9.22 10.06
C ILE A 184 -10.05 10.28 11.05
N ARG A 185 -9.78 11.56 10.76
CA ARG A 185 -10.07 12.70 11.67
C ARG A 185 -11.52 12.74 12.13
N HIS A 186 -12.44 12.46 11.21
CA HIS A 186 -13.88 12.53 11.44
C HIS A 186 -14.54 11.17 11.18
N ARG A 187 -15.79 11.02 11.61
CA ARG A 187 -16.59 9.86 11.24
C ARG A 187 -16.93 9.95 9.76
N VAL A 188 -16.73 8.86 9.04
CA VAL A 188 -17.10 8.72 7.62
C VAL A 188 -18.19 7.65 7.52
N GLU A 189 -19.21 7.93 6.71
CA GLU A 189 -20.42 7.10 6.57
C GLU A 189 -20.64 6.62 5.13
N SER A 190 -19.83 7.11 4.18
CA SER A 190 -19.87 6.71 2.77
C SER A 190 -18.47 6.61 2.16
N HIS A 191 -18.37 5.90 1.04
CA HIS A 191 -17.11 5.79 0.29
C HIS A 191 -16.66 7.15 -0.24
N ALA A 192 -17.61 8.01 -0.64
CA ALA A 192 -17.30 9.38 -1.05
C ALA A 192 -16.61 10.18 0.07
N GLN A 193 -17.11 10.11 1.31
CA GLN A 193 -16.49 10.78 2.46
C GLN A 193 -15.14 10.17 2.81
N LEU A 194 -14.98 8.85 2.68
CA LEU A 194 -13.68 8.19 2.88
C LEU A 194 -12.66 8.64 1.83
N CYS A 195 -13.06 8.71 0.55
CA CYS A 195 -12.22 9.22 -0.54
C CYS A 195 -11.80 10.66 -0.29
N GLU A 196 -12.72 11.53 0.13
CA GLU A 196 -12.43 12.92 0.48
C GLU A 196 -11.46 13.03 1.67
N ALA A 197 -11.68 12.27 2.74
CA ALA A 197 -10.81 12.29 3.90
C ALA A 197 -9.37 11.86 3.55
N ILE A 198 -9.20 10.84 2.70
CA ILE A 198 -7.89 10.41 2.20
C ILE A 198 -7.26 11.52 1.35
N ARG A 199 -8.01 12.05 0.38
CA ARG A 199 -7.52 13.08 -0.55
C ARG A 199 -7.08 14.37 0.17
N ASN A 200 -7.78 14.74 1.23
CA ASN A 200 -7.48 15.93 2.03
C ASN A 200 -6.37 15.73 3.06
N GLY A 201 -5.85 14.50 3.21
CA GLY A 201 -4.86 14.17 4.24
C GLY A 201 -5.41 14.24 5.66
N ASP A 202 -6.72 14.03 5.83
CA ASP A 202 -7.38 13.97 7.13
C ASP A 202 -7.28 12.55 7.74
N CYS A 203 -6.14 11.90 7.50
CA CYS A 203 -5.85 10.53 7.88
C CYS A 203 -4.39 10.35 8.33
N TRP A 204 -4.16 9.44 9.28
CA TRP A 204 -2.82 9.10 9.78
C TRP A 204 -2.68 7.60 10.02
N PRO A 205 -1.50 7.01 9.75
CA PRO A 205 -1.24 5.62 10.13
C PRO A 205 -1.23 5.48 11.65
N VAL A 206 -1.78 4.38 12.16
CA VAL A 206 -1.74 4.03 13.58
C VAL A 206 -1.43 2.55 13.76
N THR A 207 -0.73 2.22 14.84
CA THR A 207 -0.51 0.85 15.31
C THR A 207 -1.10 0.68 16.68
N PHE A 208 -1.65 -0.49 16.96
CA PHE A 208 -2.13 -0.83 18.28
C PHE A 208 -1.01 -1.54 19.04
N SER A 209 -0.72 -1.07 20.25
CA SER A 209 0.20 -1.72 21.16
C SER A 209 -0.38 -1.71 22.57
N ASP A 210 -0.27 -2.84 23.27
CA ASP A 210 -0.51 -2.90 24.71
C ASP A 210 0.67 -2.30 25.50
N GLU A 211 1.81 -2.15 24.82
CA GLU A 211 3.00 -1.50 25.37
C GLU A 211 2.87 0.01 25.23
N VAL A 212 2.91 0.71 26.36
CA VAL A 212 3.12 2.16 26.38
C VAL A 212 4.55 2.40 25.90
N PRO A 213 4.77 3.17 24.82
CA PRO A 213 6.12 3.52 24.40
C PRO A 213 6.86 4.07 25.61
N ALA A 214 8.02 3.50 25.92
CA ALA A 214 8.86 4.02 26.99
C ALA A 214 9.01 5.51 26.71
N SER A 215 8.44 6.36 27.58
CA SER A 215 8.57 7.80 27.41
C SER A 215 10.06 8.03 27.32
N ASP A 216 10.54 8.60 26.20
CA ASP A 216 11.90 9.10 26.14
C ASP A 216 11.99 10.13 27.26
N ALA A 217 12.42 9.64 28.42
CA ALA A 217 12.78 10.42 29.56
C ALA A 217 13.88 11.29 28.99
N ARG A 218 13.48 12.51 28.61
CA ARG A 218 14.31 13.56 28.03
C ARG A 218 15.68 13.31 28.58
N ALA A 219 16.62 13.01 27.69
CA ALA A 219 18.02 12.88 28.01
C ALA A 219 18.42 14.14 28.77
N GLY A 220 18.20 14.10 30.08
CA GLY A 220 18.74 14.98 31.08
C GLY A 220 20.16 14.51 31.13
N GLY A 221 20.91 14.90 30.09
CA GLY A 221 22.34 14.90 30.09
C GLY A 221 22.71 15.67 31.32
N ASP A 222 23.01 14.89 32.35
CA ASP A 222 23.84 15.24 33.46
C ASP A 222 25.00 16.03 32.85
N ARG A 223 24.89 17.36 32.92
CA ARG A 223 26.00 18.27 32.65
C ARG A 223 26.92 18.08 33.84
N GLY A 224 27.59 16.94 33.83
CA GLY A 224 28.57 16.51 34.81
C GLY A 224 29.52 17.67 35.01
N GLY A 225 29.46 18.21 36.22
CA GLY A 225 30.26 19.33 36.66
C GLY A 225 31.70 19.10 36.27
N ARG A 226 32.28 20.08 35.57
CA ARG A 226 33.70 20.23 35.34
C ARG A 226 34.36 20.59 36.69
N GLY A 227 34.31 19.63 37.62
CA GLY A 227 34.96 19.69 38.93
C GLY A 227 36.46 19.60 38.72
N GLY A 228 37.14 20.68 39.10
CA GLY A 228 38.58 20.80 39.00
C GLY A 228 39.30 19.67 39.75
N ARG A 229 40.36 19.16 39.13
CA ARG A 229 41.44 18.48 39.85
C ARG A 229 42.72 19.24 39.62
N ARG A 230 43.10 20.02 40.63
CA ARG A 230 44.49 20.40 40.91
C ARG A 230 45.16 19.19 41.57
N HIS A 231 46.33 18.81 41.07
CA HIS A 231 47.48 18.18 41.76
C HIS A 231 48.54 18.01 40.66
N GLU A 232 49.57 18.87 40.55
CA GLU A 232 50.83 18.83 41.31
C GLU A 232 51.51 17.45 41.32
N GLY A 233 52.70 17.35 40.68
CA GLY A 233 53.64 16.26 40.97
C GLY A 233 54.51 15.72 39.82
N ALA A 234 55.60 16.45 39.52
CA ALA A 234 56.97 16.01 39.18
C ALA A 234 57.29 14.67 38.46
N GLY A 235 58.21 14.76 37.46
CA GLY A 235 59.15 13.70 37.06
C GLY A 235 59.39 13.59 35.54
N ARG A 236 60.22 14.44 34.90
CA ARG A 236 61.64 14.23 34.51
C ARG A 236 61.98 13.01 33.60
N ARG A 237 62.58 13.36 32.44
CA ARG A 237 63.44 12.59 31.49
C ARG A 237 62.65 11.74 30.46
N ASP A 238 62.98 11.62 29.19
CA ASP A 238 64.28 11.70 28.49
C ASP A 238 64.11 11.93 26.96
N HIS A 239 65.23 12.25 26.30
CA HIS A 239 65.47 12.66 24.89
C HIS A 239 64.90 11.74 23.78
N GLY A 240 64.27 12.23 22.68
CA GLY A 240 64.86 12.76 21.43
C GLY A 240 64.32 11.97 20.19
N PRO A 241 64.67 12.26 18.91
CA PRO A 241 64.91 13.53 18.21
C PRO A 241 63.94 13.80 17.03
N ARG A 242 63.98 15.05 16.54
CA ARG A 242 63.25 15.61 15.40
C ARG A 242 63.82 15.15 14.04
N GLY A 243 62.95 15.04 13.04
CA GLY A 243 63.28 14.99 11.61
C GLY A 243 62.19 15.71 10.77
N PRO A 244 62.52 16.25 9.58
CA PRO A 244 62.13 17.61 9.21
C PRO A 244 60.89 17.74 8.32
N ARG A 245 60.24 18.90 8.45
CA ARG A 245 59.23 19.45 7.55
C ARG A 245 59.91 20.02 6.30
N SER A 246 59.44 19.65 5.11
CA SER A 246 59.73 20.38 3.88
C SER A 246 58.65 21.42 3.63
N GLU A 247 59.03 22.68 3.75
CA GLU A 247 58.36 23.84 3.18
C GLU A 247 58.59 23.89 1.67
N GLY A 248 57.59 24.38 0.95
CA GLY A 248 57.65 24.74 -0.46
C GLY A 248 56.22 24.78 -1.00
N ASP A 249 55.74 25.81 -1.68
CA ASP A 249 56.32 27.08 -2.04
C ASP A 249 55.13 27.99 -2.39
N ARG A 250 55.18 29.26 -2.02
CA ARG A 250 54.16 30.26 -2.35
C ARG A 250 54.66 31.05 -3.55
N GLY A 251 53.90 31.07 -4.64
CA GLY A 251 54.15 31.94 -5.80
C GLY A 251 52.84 32.40 -6.48
N PRO A 252 52.82 33.57 -7.14
CA PRO A 252 51.80 34.58 -6.84
C PRO A 252 50.71 34.81 -7.91
N ARG A 253 49.68 35.53 -7.47
CA ARG A 253 48.61 36.15 -8.26
C ARG A 253 49.13 37.18 -9.27
N ARG A 254 48.58 37.17 -10.48
CA ARG A 254 48.34 38.32 -11.39
C ARG A 254 46.97 38.05 -12.04
N ALA A 255 45.92 38.85 -11.85
CA ALA A 255 45.69 40.24 -12.28
C ALA A 255 45.56 40.40 -13.81
N GLU A 256 44.30 40.59 -14.22
CA GLU A 256 43.79 41.54 -15.22
C GLU A 256 43.98 41.32 -16.74
N GLY A 257 42.88 41.64 -17.44
CA GLY A 257 42.78 41.89 -18.88
C GLY A 257 42.10 40.75 -19.65
N SER A 258 41.30 40.97 -20.69
CA SER A 258 40.60 42.11 -21.26
C SER A 258 39.68 41.53 -22.34
N ALA A 259 38.73 42.35 -22.82
CA ALA A 259 37.69 42.03 -23.78
C ALA A 259 38.17 41.73 -25.22
N GLY A 260 37.24 41.19 -26.03
CA GLY A 260 37.32 41.07 -27.49
C GLY A 260 37.45 39.60 -27.91
N GLY A 261 36.65 39.01 -28.80
CA GLY A 261 35.90 39.55 -29.94
C GLY A 261 36.19 38.65 -31.15
N GLY A 262 35.18 38.30 -31.95
CA GLY A 262 35.32 37.66 -33.27
C GLY A 262 35.06 36.13 -33.25
N ARG A 263 33.96 35.63 -33.82
CA ARG A 263 33.64 35.42 -35.24
C ARG A 263 34.45 34.31 -35.94
N ARG A 264 33.68 33.32 -36.42
CA ARG A 264 33.76 32.56 -37.70
C ARG A 264 34.68 31.33 -37.80
N GLY A 265 34.14 30.33 -38.50
CA GLY A 265 34.81 29.21 -39.15
C GLY A 265 34.64 27.90 -38.37
N GLY A 266 34.07 26.81 -38.88
CA GLY A 266 33.99 26.33 -40.26
C GLY A 266 34.92 25.12 -40.44
N GLY A 267 34.37 23.97 -40.85
CA GLY A 267 35.13 22.78 -41.28
C GLY A 267 34.94 21.58 -40.34
N ARG A 268 34.11 20.59 -40.68
CA ARG A 268 34.44 19.40 -41.51
C ARG A 268 35.73 18.69 -41.07
N ARG A 269 35.62 17.42 -40.66
CA ARG A 269 36.08 16.20 -41.38
C ARG A 269 36.35 15.03 -40.42
N GLY A 270 35.98 13.83 -40.89
CA GLY A 270 36.67 12.56 -40.65
C GLY A 270 36.29 11.87 -39.34
N GLY A 271 35.97 10.58 -39.29
CA GLY A 271 36.26 9.49 -40.22
C GLY A 271 37.12 8.43 -39.52
N GLY A 272 36.68 7.17 -39.61
CA GLY A 272 37.47 5.98 -39.26
C GLY A 272 37.05 5.34 -37.94
N ARG A 273 36.43 4.15 -37.90
CA ARG A 273 36.82 2.79 -38.35
C ARG A 273 37.49 1.98 -37.22
N ARG A 274 37.08 0.69 -37.18
CA ARG A 274 37.64 -0.50 -36.50
C ARG A 274 37.29 -0.56 -35.01
N GLY A 275 36.78 -1.67 -34.48
CA GLY A 275 36.91 -3.07 -34.88
C GLY A 275 37.40 -3.82 -33.64
N GLY A 276 36.74 -4.91 -33.26
CA GLY A 276 37.08 -5.62 -32.03
C GLY A 276 36.17 -6.79 -31.75
N ASP A 277 36.32 -7.84 -32.56
CA ASP A 277 35.83 -9.18 -32.30
C ASP A 277 36.49 -9.75 -31.02
N GLY A 278 35.70 -10.34 -30.13
CA GLY A 278 36.19 -10.94 -28.90
C GLY A 278 35.27 -12.08 -28.43
N ARG A 279 35.51 -13.27 -29.00
CA ARG A 279 34.84 -14.55 -28.69
C ARG A 279 35.16 -15.00 -27.26
N GLY A 280 34.19 -15.59 -26.55
CA GLY A 280 34.43 -16.24 -25.27
C GLY A 280 33.23 -16.95 -24.65
N ALA A 281 32.92 -18.16 -25.12
CA ALA A 281 32.20 -19.24 -24.41
C ALA A 281 32.55 -20.56 -25.12
N PRO A 282 32.33 -21.79 -24.58
CA PRO A 282 31.74 -22.17 -23.28
C PRO A 282 32.51 -23.28 -22.53
N ARG A 283 32.20 -23.50 -21.24
CA ARG A 283 32.39 -24.75 -20.47
C ARG A 283 31.31 -24.75 -19.38
N GLY A 284 30.59 -25.82 -19.03
CA GLY A 284 30.61 -27.22 -19.40
C GLY A 284 29.65 -27.94 -18.43
N ASP A 285 29.04 -29.01 -18.92
CA ASP A 285 27.96 -29.77 -18.30
C ASP A 285 28.33 -30.43 -16.96
N GLY A 286 27.31 -30.62 -16.11
CA GLY A 286 27.43 -31.34 -14.85
C GLY A 286 26.09 -31.87 -14.33
N TYR A 287 25.54 -32.87 -15.01
CA TYR A 287 24.46 -33.72 -14.51
C TYR A 287 24.97 -34.60 -13.36
N GLY A 288 24.26 -34.63 -12.24
CA GLY A 288 24.57 -35.46 -11.08
C GLY A 288 23.32 -35.88 -10.32
N ASN A 289 22.72 -36.97 -10.76
CA ASN A 289 21.56 -37.66 -10.18
C ASN A 289 22.02 -38.65 -9.10
N ARG A 290 21.62 -38.48 -7.84
CA ARG A 290 21.61 -39.47 -6.73
C ARG A 290 20.60 -38.92 -5.70
N GLY A 291 19.63 -39.62 -5.14
CA GLY A 291 19.43 -41.04 -4.90
C GLY A 291 18.72 -41.10 -3.56
N GLY A 292 17.48 -41.61 -3.54
CA GLY A 292 16.68 -41.71 -2.33
C GLY A 292 17.19 -42.76 -1.35
N ASP A 293 17.00 -42.53 -0.05
CA ASP A 293 16.98 -43.56 0.99
C ASP A 293 15.60 -43.51 1.70
N PRO A 294 14.82 -44.61 1.68
CA PRO A 294 13.47 -44.67 2.22
C PRO A 294 13.46 -45.22 3.65
N ARG A 295 13.62 -44.37 4.68
CA ARG A 295 13.50 -44.81 6.09
C ARG A 295 12.90 -43.75 7.00
N ASN A 296 11.57 -43.66 7.02
CA ASN A 296 10.76 -43.59 8.26
C ASN A 296 9.27 -43.53 7.91
N ARG A 297 8.67 -44.71 7.66
CA ARG A 297 7.22 -44.90 7.87
C ARG A 297 7.03 -45.32 9.31
N ARG A 298 6.48 -44.42 10.14
CA ARG A 298 5.63 -44.82 11.26
C ARG A 298 4.25 -44.25 10.97
N VAL A 299 3.34 -45.18 10.75
CA VAL A 299 1.90 -44.97 10.68
C VAL A 299 1.44 -45.00 12.13
N GLU A 300 0.98 -43.87 12.66
CA GLU A 300 0.05 -43.87 13.78
C GLU A 300 -1.35 -43.90 13.17
N GLU A 301 -2.01 -45.04 13.31
CA GLU A 301 -3.44 -45.20 13.16
C GLU A 301 -4.10 -44.51 14.36
N ASP A 302 -5.03 -43.58 14.12
CA ASP A 302 -6.16 -43.46 15.03
C ASP A 302 -7.43 -42.88 14.39
N ALA A 303 -8.54 -43.50 14.79
CA ALA A 303 -9.90 -42.99 14.92
C ALA A 303 -10.62 -42.32 13.72
N GLY A 304 -11.28 -43.16 12.92
CA GLY A 304 -12.74 -43.15 12.69
C GLY A 304 -13.51 -41.84 12.46
N ASN A 305 -14.18 -41.73 11.31
CA ASN A 305 -15.64 -41.61 11.29
C ASN A 305 -16.22 -41.96 9.91
N ARG A 306 -17.13 -42.94 9.85
CA ARG A 306 -17.77 -43.43 8.62
C ARG A 306 -19.25 -43.03 8.67
N VAL A 307 -19.60 -41.90 8.08
CA VAL A 307 -21.01 -41.50 7.91
C VAL A 307 -21.55 -42.14 6.64
N GLN A 308 -22.56 -42.99 6.82
CA GLN A 308 -23.36 -43.60 5.76
C GLN A 308 -24.22 -42.53 5.10
N VAL A 309 -24.05 -42.32 3.79
CA VAL A 309 -25.01 -41.58 2.97
C VAL A 309 -26.09 -42.56 2.53
N LYS A 310 -27.27 -42.45 3.14
CA LYS A 310 -28.50 -43.07 2.61
C LYS A 310 -29.06 -42.17 1.52
N SER A 311 -29.02 -42.69 0.30
CA SER A 311 -29.81 -42.22 -0.82
C SER A 311 -31.26 -42.66 -0.65
N GLU A 312 -32.20 -41.74 -0.60
CA GLU A 312 -33.61 -42.01 -0.94
C GLU A 312 -34.11 -40.99 -1.96
N ARG A 313 -34.90 -41.54 -2.86
CA ARG A 313 -35.42 -40.98 -4.11
C ARG A 313 -36.90 -40.64 -3.90
N VAL A 314 -37.33 -39.58 -4.57
CA VAL A 314 -38.66 -39.35 -5.19
C VAL A 314 -39.83 -39.18 -4.22
N VAL A 315 -40.54 -38.03 -4.31
CA VAL A 315 -41.95 -37.94 -4.77
C VAL A 315 -42.20 -36.51 -5.28
N ASP A 316 -42.60 -36.41 -6.55
CA ASP A 316 -43.29 -35.27 -7.15
C ASP A 316 -44.64 -35.05 -6.45
N ASP A 317 -44.99 -33.80 -6.14
CA ASP A 317 -46.41 -33.42 -6.16
C ASP A 317 -46.62 -31.97 -6.60
N ASN A 318 -47.41 -31.88 -7.67
CA ASN A 318 -48.05 -30.71 -8.23
C ASN A 318 -48.93 -30.01 -7.20
N ILE A 319 -48.72 -28.71 -6.97
CA ILE A 319 -49.84 -27.77 -6.76
C ILE A 319 -49.54 -26.49 -7.52
N GLY A 320 -50.21 -26.32 -8.65
CA GLY A 320 -50.27 -25.06 -9.35
C GLY A 320 -51.06 -24.02 -8.56
N ASN A 321 -50.70 -22.76 -8.72
CA ASN A 321 -51.70 -21.71 -8.69
C ASN A 321 -51.44 -20.66 -9.76
N ARG A 322 -52.49 -20.47 -10.56
CA ARG A 322 -52.62 -19.51 -11.63
C ARG A 322 -52.65 -18.10 -11.03
N LEU A 323 -51.90 -17.17 -11.62
CA LEU A 323 -52.26 -15.76 -11.61
C LEU A 323 -52.35 -15.29 -13.07
N ALA A 324 -53.52 -14.77 -13.41
CA ALA A 324 -53.87 -14.23 -14.71
C ALA A 324 -53.24 -12.83 -14.92
N PRO A 325 -53.13 -12.35 -16.17
CA PRO A 325 -52.46 -11.11 -16.50
C PRO A 325 -53.41 -9.92 -16.51
N GLY A 326 -52.87 -8.74 -16.20
CA GLY A 326 -53.49 -7.46 -16.53
C GLY A 326 -53.90 -6.65 -15.32
N GLU A 327 -53.10 -5.63 -14.98
CA GLU A 327 -53.62 -4.28 -14.77
C GLU A 327 -52.45 -3.29 -14.84
N SER A 328 -52.50 -2.48 -15.89
CA SER A 328 -51.71 -1.27 -16.10
C SER A 328 -52.33 -0.12 -15.32
N SER A 329 -51.53 0.66 -14.58
CA SER A 329 -51.71 2.12 -14.58
C SER A 329 -50.59 2.89 -13.87
N PRO A 330 -50.40 4.17 -14.26
CA PRO A 330 -49.12 4.85 -14.25
C PRO A 330 -48.94 5.72 -13.00
N TYR A 331 -47.68 5.90 -12.57
CA TYR A 331 -47.35 6.86 -11.53
C TYR A 331 -46.16 7.72 -11.94
N ARG A 332 -46.47 8.92 -12.44
CA ARG A 332 -45.79 10.24 -12.29
C ARG A 332 -46.28 11.17 -13.41
N PRO A 333 -46.21 12.52 -13.27
CA PRO A 333 -45.91 13.36 -12.10
C PRO A 333 -46.95 14.49 -11.89
N THR A 334 -46.97 15.12 -10.70
CA THR A 334 -47.57 16.45 -10.53
C THR A 334 -46.49 17.46 -10.17
N SER A 335 -46.14 18.29 -11.15
CA SER A 335 -45.47 19.58 -11.00
C SER A 335 -46.47 20.58 -10.41
N ALA A 336 -46.11 21.21 -9.29
CA ALA A 336 -46.79 22.40 -8.78
C ALA A 336 -46.07 23.66 -9.28
N PRO A 337 -46.80 24.71 -9.67
CA PRO A 337 -46.23 26.02 -10.00
C PRO A 337 -45.95 26.81 -8.71
N ILE A 338 -44.84 27.54 -8.67
CA ILE A 338 -44.59 28.61 -7.70
C ILE A 338 -44.59 29.90 -8.52
N ASP A 339 -45.68 30.64 -8.40
CA ASP A 339 -45.78 32.04 -8.83
C ASP A 339 -45.39 32.95 -7.65
N ASP A 340 -44.58 33.93 -8.01
CA ASP A 340 -44.68 35.36 -7.69
C ASP A 340 -44.59 35.90 -6.25
N ASP A 341 -43.60 36.79 -6.13
CA ASP A 341 -43.76 38.20 -5.76
C ASP A 341 -43.99 38.55 -4.28
N HIS A 342 -42.91 38.95 -3.62
CA HIS A 342 -42.93 40.02 -2.63
C HIS A 342 -41.64 40.83 -2.68
N GLY A 343 -41.70 42.01 -3.29
CA GLY A 343 -40.85 43.13 -2.89
C GLY A 343 -41.38 43.80 -1.62
N ALA A 344 -40.48 44.18 -0.71
CA ALA A 344 -40.55 45.38 0.11
C ALA A 344 -39.26 45.55 0.94
N GLU A 345 -38.82 46.83 0.99
CA GLU A 345 -37.73 47.46 1.77
C GLU A 345 -36.30 47.44 1.21
#